data_AF-A0A4R2PH30-F1
#
_entry.id   AF-A0A4R2PH30-F1
#
_cell.length_a   1.000
_cell.length_b   1.000
_cell.length_c   1.000
_cell.angle_alpha   90.00
_cell.angle_beta   90.00
_cell.angle_gamma   90.00
#
_symmetry.space_group_name_H-M   'P 1'
#
loop_
_entity.id
_entity.type
_entity.pdbx_description
1 polymer ?
#
loop_
_entity_poly.entity_id
_entity_poly.type
_entity_poly.pdbx_seq_one_letter_code
_entity_poly.pdbx_strand_id
1 'polypeptide(L)'
;MISSHPTTVRADGMVWPLRTYCAAYGMVAVDQFARPSFDSQVRVIALCNDGAVTEPRWADQVLWHDVLAYRLLDGPTPAEPCICCGSSSDPNEICGDCHDDMEWGS
;
A
#
# COMPACT_ATOMS: atom_id res chain seq x y z
N MET A 1 11.88 4.78 22.40
CA MET A 1 10.51 5.29 22.66
C MET A 1 9.55 4.22 22.14
N ILE A 2 8.66 3.70 22.98
CA ILE A 2 7.71 2.66 22.58
C ILE A 2 6.62 3.38 21.78
N SER A 3 6.66 3.27 20.46
CA SER A 3 5.59 3.81 19.61
C SER A 3 4.39 2.88 19.76
N SER A 4 3.45 3.25 20.62
CA SER A 4 2.20 2.51 20.81
C SER A 4 1.35 2.71 19.56
N HIS A 5 1.39 1.75 18.64
CA HIS A 5 0.54 1.81 17.46
C HIS A 5 -0.94 1.81 17.86
N PRO A 6 -1.78 2.67 17.27
CA PRO A 6 -3.20 2.75 17.56
C PRO A 6 -3.86 1.40 17.25
N THR A 7 -4.61 0.89 18.21
CA THR A 7 -5.38 -0.36 18.05
C THR A 7 -6.72 -0.13 17.35
N THR A 8 -7.17 1.13 17.28
CA THR A 8 -8.48 1.52 16.74
C THR A 8 -8.42 2.80 15.92
N VAL A 9 -9.33 2.94 14.96
CA VAL A 9 -9.51 4.09 14.07
C VAL A 9 -10.90 4.68 14.26
N ARG A 10 -11.01 6.01 14.27
CA ARG A 10 -12.31 6.70 14.25
C ARG A 10 -12.59 7.18 12.82
N ALA A 11 -13.55 6.53 12.18
CA ALA A 11 -13.96 6.84 10.81
C ALA A 11 -15.46 6.55 10.64
N ASP A 12 -16.12 7.28 9.75
CA ASP A 12 -17.55 7.07 9.40
C ASP A 12 -18.50 7.16 10.61
N GLY A 13 -18.14 7.96 11.61
CA GLY A 13 -18.90 8.09 12.86
C GLY A 13 -18.79 6.91 13.83
N MET A 14 -17.90 5.94 13.56
CA MET A 14 -17.70 4.74 14.37
C MET A 14 -16.23 4.52 14.75
N VAL A 15 -16.01 3.68 15.77
CA VAL A 15 -14.67 3.21 16.17
C VAL A 15 -14.48 1.81 15.59
N TRP A 16 -13.45 1.64 14.77
CA TRP A 16 -13.10 0.38 14.13
C TRP A 16 -11.80 -0.19 14.71
N PRO A 17 -11.67 -1.51 14.86
CA PRO A 17 -10.35 -2.12 15.02
C PRO A 17 -9.47 -1.80 13.81
N LEU A 18 -8.21 -1.38 14.05
CA LEU A 18 -7.27 -0.95 13.00
C LEU A 18 -7.20 -1.97 11.85
N ARG A 19 -6.96 -3.24 12.20
CA ARG A 19 -6.82 -4.33 11.22
C ARG A 19 -8.07 -4.51 10.37
N THR A 20 -9.25 -4.40 10.98
CA THR A 20 -10.53 -4.53 10.29
C THR A 20 -10.75 -3.36 9.34
N TYR A 21 -10.44 -2.13 9.78
CA TYR A 21 -10.55 -0.95 8.94
C TYR A 21 -9.62 -1.05 7.73
N CYS A 22 -8.34 -1.39 7.93
CA CYS A 22 -7.39 -1.53 6.83
C CYS A 22 -7.84 -2.61 5.83
N ALA A 23 -8.31 -3.76 6.31
CA ALA A 23 -8.79 -4.83 5.44
C ALA A 23 -10.05 -4.44 4.66
N ALA A 24 -11.04 -3.81 5.32
CA ALA A 24 -12.30 -3.42 4.70
C ALA A 24 -12.11 -2.34 3.62
N TYR A 25 -11.18 -1.42 3.84
CA TYR A 25 -10.91 -0.32 2.92
C TYR A 25 -9.75 -0.59 1.95
N GLY A 26 -9.11 -1.76 1.99
CA GLY A 26 -8.01 -2.12 1.11
C GLY A 26 -6.77 -1.25 1.30
N MET A 27 -6.44 -0.92 2.56
CA MET A 27 -5.23 -0.15 2.88
C MET A 27 -3.99 -1.05 2.91
N VAL A 28 -2.91 -0.56 2.32
CA VAL A 28 -1.59 -1.16 2.32
C VAL A 28 -0.80 -0.62 3.50
N ALA A 29 -0.20 -1.50 4.31
CA ALA A 29 0.66 -1.09 5.41
C ALA A 29 1.94 -0.43 4.88
N VAL A 30 2.36 0.66 5.51
CA VAL A 30 3.65 1.30 5.21
C VAL A 30 4.75 0.55 5.94
N ASP A 31 5.80 0.18 5.22
CA ASP A 31 7.03 -0.26 5.84
C ASP A 31 7.80 0.98 6.35
N GLN A 32 8.02 1.05 7.66
CA GLN A 32 8.77 2.14 8.30
C GLN A 32 10.23 2.22 7.83
N PHE A 33 10.77 1.15 7.24
CA PHE A 33 12.14 1.09 6.72
C PHE A 33 12.21 1.32 5.20
N ALA A 34 11.07 1.27 4.50
CA ALA A 34 11.00 1.45 3.07
C ALA A 34 9.85 2.38 2.70
N ARG A 35 10.18 3.64 2.39
CA ARG A 35 9.18 4.62 1.94
C ARG A 35 8.57 4.14 0.62
N PRO A 36 7.24 4.17 0.47
CA PRO A 36 6.62 3.82 -0.80
C PRO A 36 7.04 4.82 -1.88
N SER A 37 7.46 4.28 -3.02
CA SER A 37 7.80 5.05 -4.22
C SER A 37 6.59 5.07 -5.14
N PHE A 38 6.27 6.25 -5.68
CA PHE A 38 5.14 6.44 -6.60
C PHE A 38 5.65 7.11 -7.87
N ASP A 39 5.21 6.61 -9.03
CA ASP A 39 5.75 7.03 -10.33
C ASP A 39 5.42 8.49 -10.68
N SER A 40 4.22 8.99 -10.34
CA SER A 40 3.88 10.44 -10.20
C SER A 40 2.37 10.65 -10.01
N GLN A 41 1.97 11.83 -9.50
CA GLN A 41 0.59 12.31 -9.28
C GLN A 41 -0.40 11.24 -8.81
N VAL A 42 -0.08 10.55 -7.71
CA VAL A 42 -1.02 9.62 -7.08
C VAL A 42 -1.69 10.30 -5.90
N ARG A 43 -3.02 10.23 -5.86
CA ARG A 43 -3.80 10.64 -4.69
C ARG A 43 -3.96 9.48 -3.74
N VAL A 44 -3.86 9.75 -2.45
CA VAL A 44 -3.92 8.75 -1.39
C VAL A 44 -4.83 9.19 -0.24
N ILE A 45 -5.38 8.20 0.45
CA ILE A 45 -5.91 8.33 1.81
C ILE A 45 -4.91 7.63 2.72
N ALA A 46 -4.41 8.33 3.75
CA ALA A 46 -3.46 7.80 4.70
C ALA A 46 -4.12 7.61 6.08
N LEU A 47 -3.64 6.62 6.81
CA LEU A 47 -3.95 6.36 8.20
C LEU A 47 -2.70 6.64 9.03
N CYS A 48 -2.79 7.63 9.92
CA CYS A 48 -1.65 8.11 10.71
C CYS A 48 -1.46 7.33 12.02
N ASN A 49 -0.30 7.50 12.66
CA ASN A 49 0.00 6.87 13.96
C ASN A 49 -0.91 7.35 15.10
N ASP A 50 -1.59 8.48 14.96
CA ASP A 50 -2.59 8.95 15.92
C ASP A 50 -3.97 8.28 15.72
N GLY A 51 -4.11 7.44 14.69
CA GLY A 51 -5.37 6.79 14.33
C GLY A 51 -6.31 7.68 13.50
N ALA A 52 -5.84 8.85 13.05
CA ALA A 52 -6.59 9.71 12.15
C ALA A 52 -6.48 9.22 10.70
N VAL A 53 -7.59 9.33 9.97
CA VAL A 53 -7.65 9.09 8.52
C VAL A 53 -7.61 10.44 7.81
N THR A 54 -6.68 10.63 6.89
CA THR A 54 -6.55 11.88 6.15
C THR A 54 -7.63 12.01 5.09
N GLU A 55 -7.99 13.25 4.74
CA GLU A 55 -8.69 13.50 3.47
C GLU A 55 -7.83 13.08 2.27
N PRO A 56 -8.41 12.89 1.08
CA PRO A 56 -7.68 12.66 -0.17
C PRO A 56 -6.61 13.73 -0.47
N ARG A 57 -5.32 13.36 -0.47
CA ARG A 57 -4.19 14.27 -0.75
C ARG A 57 -3.25 13.68 -1.77
N TRP A 58 -2.42 14.50 -2.39
CA TRP A 58 -1.33 14.00 -3.23
C TRP A 58 -0.27 13.30 -2.37
N ALA A 59 0.32 12.22 -2.89
CA ALA A 59 1.30 11.41 -2.16
C ALA A 59 2.53 12.23 -1.70
N ASP A 60 2.92 13.27 -2.42
CA ASP A 60 4.01 14.18 -2.05
C ASP A 60 3.65 15.11 -0.87
N GLN A 61 2.36 15.34 -0.62
CA GLN A 61 1.84 16.14 0.49
C GLN A 61 1.68 15.34 1.80
N VAL A 62 1.94 14.04 1.77
CA VAL A 62 1.78 13.14 2.92
C VAL A 62 3.09 13.04 3.71
N LEU A 63 2.99 13.19 5.03
CA LEU A 63 4.09 12.97 5.96
C LEU A 63 4.27 11.48 6.22
N TRP A 64 4.91 10.77 5.29
CA TRP A 64 5.02 9.29 5.30
C TRP A 64 5.65 8.68 6.56
N HIS A 65 6.46 9.44 7.30
CA HIS A 65 7.04 8.97 8.57
C HIS A 65 5.99 8.77 9.67
N ASP A 66 4.81 9.38 9.52
CA ASP A 66 3.71 9.29 10.47
C ASP A 66 2.56 8.41 9.99
N VAL A 67 2.72 7.73 8.84
CA VAL A 67 1.69 6.92 8.22
C VAL A 67 1.89 5.44 8.55
N LEU A 68 0.81 4.80 9.01
CA LEU A 68 0.74 3.35 9.25
C LEU A 68 0.29 2.59 8.00
N ALA A 69 -0.68 3.13 7.29
CA ALA A 69 -1.25 2.49 6.12
C ALA A 69 -1.81 3.53 5.16
N TYR A 70 -1.92 3.18 3.88
CA TYR A 70 -2.45 4.08 2.86
C TYR A 70 -3.28 3.32 1.82
N ARG A 71 -4.13 4.05 1.12
CA ARG A 71 -4.87 3.56 -0.04
C ARG A 71 -4.73 4.53 -1.19
N LEU A 72 -4.47 4.02 -2.38
CA LEU A 72 -4.45 4.82 -3.60
C LEU A 72 -5.88 5.12 -4.06
N LEU A 73 -6.11 6.33 -4.57
CA LEU A 73 -7.41 6.78 -5.09
C LEU A 73 -7.46 6.82 -6.62
N ASP A 74 -6.35 7.19 -7.26
CA ASP A 74 -6.29 7.50 -8.69
C ASP A 74 -5.09 6.81 -9.40
N GLY A 75 -4.60 5.67 -8.89
CA GLY A 75 -3.47 4.94 -9.48
C GLY A 75 -3.84 3.51 -9.86
N PRO A 76 -3.09 2.85 -10.78
CA PRO A 76 -3.19 1.41 -10.95
C PRO A 76 -3.00 0.74 -9.58
N THR A 77 -3.75 -0.33 -9.34
CA THR A 77 -3.58 -1.24 -8.21
C THR A 77 -2.09 -1.48 -7.99
N PRO A 78 -1.58 -1.56 -6.73
CA PRO A 78 -0.21 -1.99 -6.54
C PRO A 78 -0.02 -3.30 -7.29
N ALA A 79 0.76 -3.17 -8.34
CA ALA A 79 1.38 -4.22 -9.09
C ALA A 79 1.60 -5.48 -8.26
N GLU A 80 0.83 -6.55 -8.50
CA GLU A 80 1.12 -7.81 -7.83
C GLU A 80 2.42 -8.36 -8.42
N PRO A 81 3.36 -8.82 -7.56
CA PRO A 81 4.66 -9.30 -7.99
C PRO A 81 4.51 -10.51 -8.92
N CYS A 82 5.35 -10.60 -9.96
CA CYS A 82 5.44 -11.77 -10.85
C CYS A 82 5.35 -13.08 -10.06
N ILE A 83 4.46 -13.98 -10.47
CA ILE A 83 4.21 -15.26 -9.77
C ILE A 83 5.49 -16.13 -9.68
N CYS A 84 6.41 -16.01 -10.64
CA CYS A 84 7.61 -16.85 -10.71
C CYS A 84 8.81 -16.30 -9.92
N CYS A 85 9.09 -15.00 -10.01
CA CYS A 85 10.32 -14.39 -9.45
C CYS A 85 10.08 -13.11 -8.65
N GLY A 86 8.86 -12.58 -8.65
CA GLY A 86 8.47 -11.37 -7.95
C GLY A 86 9.02 -10.04 -8.50
N SER A 87 9.57 -10.02 -9.72
CA SER A 87 10.19 -8.82 -10.32
C SER A 87 9.24 -7.93 -11.14
N SER A 88 8.14 -8.47 -11.66
CA SER A 88 7.17 -7.73 -12.48
C SER A 88 6.01 -7.20 -11.66
N SER A 89 5.40 -6.16 -12.20
CA SER A 89 4.29 -5.42 -11.64
C SER A 89 2.91 -5.84 -12.17
N ASP A 90 2.83 -6.91 -12.96
CA ASP A 90 1.56 -7.45 -13.46
C ASP A 90 1.20 -8.79 -12.77
N PRO A 91 0.01 -8.89 -12.12
CA PRO A 91 -0.42 -10.09 -11.40
C PRO A 91 -0.63 -11.35 -12.25
N ASN A 92 -0.91 -11.15 -13.54
CA ASN A 92 -1.30 -12.22 -14.45
C ASN A 92 -0.20 -12.54 -15.46
N GLU A 93 0.93 -11.83 -15.40
CA GLU A 93 2.03 -11.95 -16.34
C GLU A 93 3.24 -12.58 -15.66
N ILE A 94 3.70 -13.70 -16.24
CA ILE A 94 5.05 -14.20 -15.98
C ILE A 94 5.98 -13.18 -16.65
N CYS A 95 6.89 -12.58 -15.88
CA CYS A 95 7.80 -11.56 -16.44
C CYS A 95 8.59 -12.11 -17.63
N GLY A 96 9.00 -11.24 -18.56
CA GLY A 96 9.75 -11.64 -19.76
C GLY A 96 10.93 -12.58 -19.46
N ASP A 97 11.70 -12.31 -18.40
CA ASP A 97 12.80 -13.19 -17.98
C ASP A 97 12.35 -14.61 -17.59
N CYS A 98 11.21 -14.76 -16.91
CA CYS A 98 10.66 -16.05 -16.52
C CYS A 98 9.88 -16.73 -17.66
N HIS A 99 9.39 -15.95 -18.63
CA HIS A 99 8.77 -16.47 -19.83
C HIS A 99 9.84 -17.06 -20.78
N ASP A 100 10.97 -16.36 -20.95
CA ASP A 100 12.10 -16.79 -21.77
C ASP A 100 12.78 -18.07 -21.23
N ASP A 101 12.86 -18.22 -19.90
CA ASP A 101 13.38 -19.45 -19.27
C ASP A 101 12.49 -20.68 -19.50
N MET A 102 11.19 -20.50 -19.78
CA MET A 102 10.27 -21.59 -20.11
C MET A 102 10.24 -21.93 -21.61
N GLU A 103 10.67 -21.03 -22.48
CA GLU A 103 10.60 -21.23 -23.94
C GLU A 103 11.74 -22.11 -24.49
N TRP A 104 12.87 -22.22 -23.79
CA TRP A 104 14.00 -23.08 -24.19
C TRP A 104 13.99 -24.49 -23.58
N GLY A 105 12.88 -24.90 -22.96
CA GLY A 105 12.69 -26.20 -22.30
C GLY A 105 11.94 -27.24 -23.13
N SER A 106 12.00 -27.20 -24.48
CA SER A 106 11.44 -28.24 -25.37
C SER A 106 12.47 -28.78 -26.36
#